data_AF-A0A2M8DSS4-F1
#
_entry.id   AF-A0A2M8DSS4-F1
#
_cell.length_a   1.000
_cell.length_b   1.000
_cell.length_c   1.000
_cell.angle_alpha   90.00
_cell.angle_beta   90.00
_cell.angle_gamma   90.00
#
_symmetry.space_group_name_H-M   'P 1'
#
loop_
_entity.id
_entity.type
_entity.pdbx_description
1 polymer ?
#
loop_
_entity_poly.entity_id
_entity_poly.type
_entity_poly.pdbx_seq_one_letter_code
_entity_poly.pdbx_strand_id
1 'polypeptide(L)'
;IVDLISDITEQTNVLALNAAIQAASAGEAGRGFAVVAEEVQRLAERSGEATKQIGLLVKTIQGDTQDAVTAMEKSTQGVVQGAQLADDAGQSLQQIEQATRELNDLVNSISVSTQVQTDMAQEVATVMADILKITEQTSKGTQLTSASVTQLEGLAQELSGSVSGFKL
;
A
#
# COMPACT_ATOMS: atom_id res chain seq x y z
N ILE A 1 -1.61 5.23 -52.35
CA ILE A 1 -0.59 4.55 -53.18
C ILE A 1 -1.10 3.21 -53.70
N VAL A 2 -1.59 2.31 -52.83
CA VAL A 2 -2.19 1.04 -53.29
C VAL A 2 -3.33 1.27 -54.29
N ASP A 3 -4.29 2.13 -53.97
CA ASP A 3 -5.40 2.46 -54.88
C ASP A 3 -4.91 3.07 -56.20
N LEU A 4 -3.95 3.99 -56.14
CA LEU A 4 -3.32 4.60 -57.32
C LEU A 4 -2.64 3.55 -58.23
N ILE A 5 -1.95 2.57 -57.65
CA ILE A 5 -1.31 1.50 -58.42
C ILE A 5 -2.40 0.58 -59.03
N SER A 6 -3.48 0.30 -58.29
CA SER A 6 -4.62 -0.46 -58.80
C SER A 6 -5.25 0.22 -60.03
N ASP A 7 -5.49 1.53 -59.96
CA ASP A 7 -6.03 2.34 -61.06
C ASP A 7 -5.08 2.33 -62.28
N ILE A 8 -3.77 2.44 -62.06
CA ILE A 8 -2.75 2.36 -63.12
C ILE A 8 -2.76 0.98 -63.78
N THR A 9 -2.86 -0.10 -63.00
CA THR A 9 -2.90 -1.46 -63.55
C THR A 9 -4.17 -1.71 -64.35
N GLU A 10 -5.31 -1.17 -63.93
CA GLU A 10 -6.57 -1.27 -64.66
C GLU A 10 -6.53 -0.47 -65.98
N GLN A 11 -6.00 0.76 -65.96
CA GLN A 11 -5.79 1.54 -67.18
C GLN A 11 -4.81 0.86 -68.15
N THR A 12 -3.72 0.29 -67.62
CA THR A 12 -2.74 -0.45 -68.42
C THR A 12 -3.37 -1.70 -69.04
N ASN A 13 -4.24 -2.40 -68.31
CA ASN A 13 -4.99 -3.55 -68.80
C ASN A 13 -5.93 -3.17 -69.96
N VAL A 14 -6.66 -2.06 -69.82
CA VAL A 14 -7.55 -1.53 -70.87
C VAL A 14 -6.76 -1.08 -72.10
N LEU A 15 -5.60 -0.42 -71.91
CA LEU A 15 -4.71 -0.02 -72.99
C LEU A 15 -4.14 -1.23 -73.75
N ALA A 16 -3.72 -2.27 -73.03
CA ALA A 16 -3.20 -3.51 -73.60
C ALA A 16 -4.27 -4.26 -74.40
N LEU A 17 -5.50 -4.34 -73.88
CA LEU A 17 -6.64 -4.93 -74.59
C LEU A 17 -6.95 -4.19 -75.91
N ASN A 18 -6.98 -2.86 -75.86
CA ASN A 18 -7.20 -2.04 -77.06
C ASN A 18 -6.08 -2.23 -78.09
N ALA A 19 -4.83 -2.36 -77.65
CA ALA A 19 -3.69 -2.65 -78.53
C ALA A 19 -3.78 -4.05 -79.15
N ALA A 20 -4.21 -5.05 -78.39
CA ALA A 20 -4.42 -6.42 -78.89
C ALA A 20 -5.52 -6.48 -79.96
N ILE A 21 -6.63 -5.76 -79.76
CA ILE A 21 -7.72 -5.65 -80.75
C ILE A 21 -7.23 -4.99 -82.05
N GLN A 22 -6.48 -3.89 -81.95
CA GLN A 22 -5.92 -3.20 -83.11
C GLN A 22 -4.87 -4.05 -83.85
N ALA A 23 -4.04 -4.78 -83.10
CA ALA A 23 -3.06 -5.72 -83.67
C ALA A 23 -3.74 -6.87 -84.44
N ALA A 24 -4.85 -7.41 -83.93
CA ALA A 24 -5.65 -8.42 -84.63
C ALA A 24 -6.28 -7.88 -85.93
N SER A 25 -6.69 -6.60 -85.94
CA SER A 25 -7.23 -5.93 -87.15
C SER A 25 -6.19 -5.74 -88.26
N ALA A 26 -4.89 -5.73 -87.94
CA ALA A 26 -3.79 -5.56 -88.89
C ALA A 26 -3.33 -6.87 -89.56
N GLY A 27 -3.93 -8.03 -89.20
CA GLY A 27 -3.63 -9.32 -89.79
C GLY A 27 -2.18 -9.79 -89.56
N GLU A 28 -1.53 -10.34 -90.60
CA GLU A 28 -0.16 -10.86 -90.51
C GLU A 28 0.88 -9.79 -90.08
N ALA A 29 0.67 -8.52 -90.43
CA ALA A 29 1.56 -7.42 -90.05
C ALA A 29 1.49 -7.07 -88.55
N GLY A 30 0.38 -7.38 -87.87
CA GLY A 30 0.15 -7.08 -86.45
C GLY A 30 0.56 -8.18 -85.48
N ARG A 31 1.01 -9.34 -85.99
CA ARG A 31 1.21 -10.56 -85.20
C ARG A 31 2.21 -10.39 -84.05
N GLY A 32 3.30 -9.65 -84.28
CA GLY A 32 4.29 -9.33 -83.24
C GLY A 32 3.76 -8.35 -82.19
N PHE A 33 2.95 -7.37 -82.59
CA PHE A 33 2.31 -6.43 -81.67
C PHE A 33 1.23 -7.09 -80.81
N ALA A 34 0.50 -8.07 -81.34
CA ALA A 34 -0.50 -8.84 -80.60
C ALA A 34 0.12 -9.59 -79.41
N VAL A 35 1.28 -10.24 -79.62
CA VAL A 35 1.99 -10.97 -78.55
C VAL A 35 2.47 -10.01 -77.45
N VAL A 36 2.98 -8.84 -77.82
CA VAL A 36 3.41 -7.83 -76.85
C VAL A 36 2.21 -7.28 -76.06
N ALA A 37 1.09 -7.00 -76.72
CA ALA A 37 -0.12 -6.53 -76.06
C ALA A 37 -0.68 -7.56 -75.06
N GLU A 38 -0.68 -8.84 -75.41
CA GLU A 38 -1.09 -9.93 -74.52
C GLU A 38 -0.17 -10.06 -73.29
N GLU A 39 1.15 -9.93 -73.46
CA GLU A 39 2.10 -9.98 -72.35
C GLU A 39 1.98 -8.74 -71.42
N VAL A 40 1.71 -7.56 -71.97
CA VAL A 40 1.43 -6.34 -71.18
C VAL A 40 0.12 -6.50 -70.40
N GLN A 41 -0.92 -7.08 -71.01
CA GLN A 41 -2.19 -7.37 -70.35
C GLN A 41 -1.97 -8.33 -69.17
N ARG A 42 -1.26 -9.43 -69.40
CA ARG A 42 -0.91 -10.42 -68.37
C ARG A 42 -0.09 -9.82 -67.23
N LEU A 43 0.84 -8.92 -67.54
CA LEU A 43 1.62 -8.21 -66.53
C LEU A 43 0.74 -7.26 -65.70
N ALA A 44 -0.15 -6.51 -66.35
CA ALA A 44 -1.10 -5.60 -65.69
C ALA A 44 -2.04 -6.35 -64.73
N GLU A 45 -2.59 -7.50 -65.14
CA GLU A 45 -3.42 -8.36 -64.30
C GLU A 45 -2.65 -8.89 -63.08
N ARG A 46 -1.42 -9.38 -63.28
CA ARG A 46 -0.55 -9.85 -62.18
C ARG A 46 -0.18 -8.73 -61.22
N SER A 47 0.13 -7.54 -61.73
CA SER A 47 0.42 -6.36 -60.90
C SER A 47 -0.82 -5.90 -60.11
N GLY A 48 -2.02 -5.96 -60.71
CA GLY A 48 -3.27 -5.66 -60.03
C GLY A 48 -3.56 -6.63 -58.87
N GLU A 49 -3.41 -7.93 -59.10
CA GLU A 49 -3.59 -8.94 -58.04
C GLU A 49 -2.57 -8.78 -56.91
N ALA A 50 -1.29 -8.54 -57.23
CA ALA A 50 -0.28 -8.25 -56.22
C ALA A 50 -0.59 -6.98 -55.41
N THR A 51 -1.10 -5.93 -56.07
CA THR A 51 -1.51 -4.67 -55.43
C THR A 51 -2.69 -4.89 -54.48
N LYS A 52 -3.65 -5.73 -54.86
CA LYS A 52 -4.78 -6.11 -54.01
C LYS A 52 -4.32 -6.86 -52.76
N GLN A 53 -3.38 -7.80 -52.89
CA GLN A 53 -2.79 -8.51 -51.76
C GLN A 53 -2.04 -7.56 -50.82
N ILE A 54 -1.28 -6.62 -51.36
CA ILE A 54 -0.63 -5.56 -50.56
C ILE A 54 -1.68 -4.72 -49.83
N GLY A 55 -2.80 -4.36 -50.47
CA GLY A 55 -3.89 -3.62 -49.84
C GLY A 55 -4.50 -4.35 -48.64
N LEU A 56 -4.71 -5.67 -48.76
CA LEU A 56 -5.17 -6.50 -47.65
C LEU A 56 -4.15 -6.51 -46.50
N LEU A 57 -2.86 -6.70 -46.79
CA LEU A 57 -1.79 -6.69 -45.79
C LEU A 57 -1.71 -5.35 -45.06
N VAL A 58 -1.78 -4.23 -45.80
CA VAL A 58 -1.77 -2.89 -45.20
C VAL A 58 -2.97 -2.70 -44.27
N LYS A 59 -4.16 -3.15 -44.68
CA LYS A 59 -5.36 -3.07 -43.85
C LYS A 59 -5.25 -3.90 -42.56
N THR A 60 -4.65 -5.10 -42.65
CA THR A 60 -4.35 -5.92 -41.48
C THR A 60 -3.37 -5.22 -40.54
N ILE A 61 -2.26 -4.71 -41.07
CA ILE A 61 -1.24 -3.98 -40.28
C ILE A 61 -1.86 -2.75 -39.60
N GLN A 62 -2.73 -2.02 -40.30
CA GLN A 62 -3.45 -0.88 -39.72
C GLN A 62 -4.35 -1.30 -38.55
N GLY A 63 -5.07 -2.42 -38.71
CA GLY A 63 -5.88 -3.01 -37.63
C GLY A 63 -5.02 -3.39 -36.42
N ASP A 64 -3.96 -4.17 -36.65
CA ASP A 64 -3.04 -4.60 -35.59
C ASP A 64 -2.38 -3.41 -34.88
N THR A 65 -2.06 -2.35 -35.62
CA THR A 65 -1.49 -1.11 -35.06
C THR A 65 -2.51 -0.40 -34.17
N GLN A 66 -3.77 -0.34 -34.58
CA GLN A 66 -4.84 0.27 -33.79
C GLN A 66 -5.11 -0.52 -32.50
N ASP A 67 -5.08 -1.84 -32.59
CA ASP A 67 -5.21 -2.72 -31.42
C ASP A 67 -4.03 -2.55 -30.45
N ALA A 68 -2.80 -2.44 -30.97
CA ALA A 68 -1.62 -2.16 -30.18
C ALA A 68 -1.70 -0.80 -29.46
N VAL A 69 -2.18 0.24 -30.14
CA VAL A 69 -2.41 1.56 -29.53
C VAL A 69 -3.42 1.47 -28.39
N THR A 70 -4.55 0.78 -28.63
CA THR A 70 -5.60 0.60 -27.60
C THR A 70 -5.08 -0.17 -26.39
N ALA A 71 -4.27 -1.20 -26.62
CA ALA A 71 -3.62 -1.95 -25.54
C ALA A 71 -2.62 -1.08 -24.75
N MET A 72 -1.86 -0.22 -25.43
CA MET A 72 -0.94 0.73 -24.78
C MET A 72 -1.68 1.78 -23.95
N GLU A 73 -2.81 2.31 -24.42
CA GLU A 73 -3.64 3.25 -23.66
C GLU A 73 -4.18 2.60 -22.38
N LYS A 74 -4.71 1.39 -22.49
CA LYS A 74 -5.17 0.62 -21.32
C LYS A 74 -4.03 0.32 -20.34
N SER A 75 -2.86 -0.05 -20.85
CA SER A 75 -1.67 -0.28 -20.03
C SER A 75 -1.25 0.98 -19.30
N THR A 76 -1.24 2.13 -19.98
CA THR A 76 -0.93 3.45 -19.39
C THR A 76 -1.91 3.79 -18.26
N GLN A 77 -3.20 3.58 -18.48
CA GLN A 77 -4.21 3.80 -17.44
C GLN A 77 -3.98 2.88 -16.22
N GLY A 78 -3.63 1.61 -16.46
CA GLY A 78 -3.28 0.66 -15.40
C GLY A 78 -2.05 1.09 -14.60
N VAL A 79 -1.01 1.61 -15.27
CA VAL A 79 0.19 2.15 -14.59
C VAL A 79 -0.15 3.35 -13.73
N VAL A 80 -0.99 4.28 -14.21
CA VAL A 80 -1.41 5.46 -13.42
C VAL A 80 -2.19 5.03 -12.17
N GLN A 81 -3.14 4.10 -12.30
CA GLN A 81 -3.87 3.56 -11.15
C GLN A 81 -2.94 2.84 -10.16
N GLY A 82 -2.00 2.03 -10.67
CA GLY A 82 -1.01 1.35 -9.85
C GLY A 82 -0.10 2.32 -9.09
N ALA A 83 0.32 3.42 -9.73
CA ALA A 83 1.10 4.47 -9.09
C ALA A 83 0.31 5.16 -7.98
N GLN A 84 -0.98 5.44 -8.18
CA GLN A 84 -1.83 6.02 -7.13
C GLN A 84 -1.98 5.08 -5.94
N LEU A 85 -2.24 3.78 -6.17
CA LEU A 85 -2.31 2.80 -5.08
C LEU A 85 -0.99 2.70 -4.30
N ALA A 86 0.14 2.79 -4.99
CA ALA A 86 1.45 2.77 -4.34
C ALA A 86 1.69 4.02 -3.48
N ASP A 87 1.22 5.20 -3.92
CA ASP A 87 1.28 6.43 -3.15
C ASP A 87 0.40 6.35 -1.89
N ASP A 88 -0.83 5.88 -2.02
CA ASP A 88 -1.77 5.69 -0.90
C ASP A 88 -1.21 4.70 0.14
N ALA A 89 -0.57 3.62 -0.33
CA ALA A 89 0.14 2.68 0.54
C ALA A 89 1.34 3.34 1.24
N GLY A 90 2.10 4.19 0.54
CA GLY A 90 3.19 4.98 1.11
C GLY A 90 2.72 5.92 2.22
N GLN A 91 1.61 6.63 2.01
CA GLN A 91 1.02 7.50 3.03
C GLN A 91 0.55 6.71 4.26
N SER A 92 -0.05 5.54 4.05
CA SER A 92 -0.47 4.65 5.13
C SER A 92 0.72 4.15 5.96
N LEU A 93 1.83 3.81 5.31
CA LEU A 93 3.06 3.43 6.00
C LEU A 93 3.68 4.58 6.80
N GLN A 94 3.62 5.81 6.31
CA GLN A 94 4.05 6.99 7.08
C GLN A 94 3.19 7.22 8.34
N GLN A 95 1.88 7.00 8.26
CA GLN A 95 1.00 7.05 9.43
C GLN A 95 1.35 5.97 10.45
N ILE A 96 1.63 4.75 9.99
CA ILE A 96 2.07 3.63 10.86
C ILE A 96 3.41 3.98 11.54
N GLU A 97 4.35 4.56 10.79
CA GLU A 97 5.64 4.99 11.34
C GLU A 97 5.45 6.04 12.45
N GLN A 98 4.61 7.04 12.21
CA GLN A 98 4.32 8.08 13.19
C GLN A 98 3.66 7.51 14.45
N ALA A 99 2.65 6.66 14.30
CA ALA A 99 1.99 5.99 15.42
C ALA A 99 2.98 5.11 16.22
N THR A 100 3.92 4.46 15.54
CA THR A 100 4.94 3.64 16.20
C THR A 100 5.91 4.50 17.03
N ARG A 101 6.28 5.68 16.54
CA ARG A 101 7.11 6.64 17.29
C ARG A 101 6.39 7.13 18.55
N GLU A 102 5.12 7.52 18.43
CA GLU A 102 4.30 7.93 19.57
C GLU A 102 4.12 6.81 20.61
N LEU A 103 3.95 5.57 20.15
CA LEU A 103 3.91 4.41 21.04
C LEU A 103 5.23 4.21 21.80
N ASN A 104 6.38 4.39 21.14
CA ASN A 104 7.68 4.29 21.81
C ASN A 104 7.85 5.36 22.90
N ASP A 105 7.42 6.59 22.63
CA ASP A 105 7.47 7.68 23.61
C ASP A 105 6.54 7.40 24.81
N LEU A 106 5.36 6.82 24.56
CA LEU A 106 4.44 6.41 25.60
C LEU A 106 5.03 5.28 26.45
N VAL A 107 5.64 4.27 25.84
CA VAL A 107 6.30 3.15 26.54
C VAL A 107 7.44 3.66 27.43
N ASN A 108 8.26 4.59 26.93
CA ASN A 108 9.30 5.23 27.73
C ASN A 108 8.71 5.98 28.93
N SER A 109 7.62 6.73 28.71
CA SER A 109 6.93 7.48 29.78
C SER A 109 6.34 6.55 30.84
N ILE A 110 5.75 5.42 30.43
CA ILE A 110 5.26 4.38 31.33
C ILE A 110 6.41 3.78 32.13
N SER A 111 7.53 3.43 31.48
CA SER A 111 8.70 2.86 32.17
C SER A 111 9.24 3.80 33.25
N VAL A 112 9.38 5.09 32.95
CA VAL A 112 9.78 6.11 33.93
C VAL A 112 8.77 6.20 35.08
N SER A 113 7.47 6.22 34.77
CA SER A 113 6.42 6.29 35.78
C SER A 113 6.40 5.06 36.69
N THR A 114 6.64 3.87 36.14
CA THR A 114 6.76 2.62 36.90
C THR A 114 7.98 2.62 37.82
N GLN A 115 9.09 3.21 37.39
CA GLN A 115 10.27 3.36 38.25
C GLN A 115 9.95 4.27 39.44
N VAL A 116 9.34 5.44 39.20
CA VAL A 116 8.91 6.36 40.26
C VAL A 116 7.93 5.68 41.23
N GLN A 117 6.98 4.91 40.71
CA GLN A 117 6.02 4.17 41.53
C GLN A 117 6.70 3.11 42.41
N THR A 118 7.75 2.47 41.91
CA THR A 118 8.56 1.50 42.67
C THR A 118 9.28 2.19 43.83
N ASP A 119 9.88 3.35 43.57
CA ASP A 119 10.59 4.13 44.60
C ASP A 119 9.61 4.62 45.67
N MET A 120 8.43 5.10 45.28
CA MET A 120 7.36 5.48 46.21
C MET A 120 6.87 4.30 47.05
N ALA A 121 6.71 3.11 46.45
CA ALA A 121 6.31 1.92 47.18
C ALA A 121 7.34 1.53 48.25
N GLN A 122 8.64 1.69 47.94
CA GLN A 122 9.72 1.46 48.88
C GLN A 122 9.69 2.47 50.04
N GLU A 123 9.43 3.74 49.77
CA GLU A 123 9.25 4.78 50.80
C GLU A 123 8.06 4.46 51.72
N VAL A 124 6.92 4.08 51.14
CA VAL A 124 5.73 3.65 51.90
C VAL A 124 6.06 2.46 52.82
N ALA A 125 6.82 1.48 52.32
CA ALA A 125 7.24 0.34 53.14
C ALA A 125 8.09 0.76 54.34
N THR A 126 9.02 1.73 54.14
CA THR A 126 9.81 2.30 55.23
C THR A 126 8.94 3.01 56.26
N VAL A 127 8.00 3.86 55.81
CA VAL A 127 7.07 4.56 56.71
C VAL A 127 6.21 3.58 57.52
N MET A 128 5.77 2.47 56.91
CA MET A 128 5.01 1.43 57.62
C MET A 128 5.84 0.71 58.69
N ALA A 129 7.14 0.50 58.43
CA ALA A 129 8.06 -0.07 59.43
C ALA A 129 8.24 0.88 60.63
N ASP A 130 8.32 2.19 60.39
CA ASP A 130 8.40 3.19 61.47
C ASP A 130 7.11 3.26 62.28
N ILE A 131 5.94 3.19 61.63
CA ILE A 131 4.64 3.12 62.31
C ILE A 131 4.56 1.88 63.21
N LEU A 132 5.02 0.73 62.73
CA LEU A 132 5.05 -0.50 63.53
C LEU A 132 5.89 -0.30 64.80
N LYS A 133 7.09 0.28 64.66
CA LYS A 133 7.98 0.56 65.79
C LYS A 133 7.34 1.52 66.81
N ILE A 134 6.69 2.58 66.35
CA ILE A 134 5.98 3.53 67.23
C ILE A 134 4.81 2.83 67.95
N THR A 135 4.09 1.95 67.24
CA THR A 135 2.97 1.18 67.80
C THR A 135 3.46 0.23 68.91
N GLU A 136 4.59 -0.46 68.71
CA GLU A 136 5.21 -1.31 69.73
C GLU A 136 5.65 -0.50 70.96
N GLN A 137 6.29 0.65 70.75
CA GLN A 137 6.69 1.54 71.84
C GLN A 137 5.48 2.05 72.62
N THR A 138 4.40 2.42 71.93
CA THR A 138 3.16 2.88 72.54
C THR A 138 2.50 1.77 73.35
N SER A 139 2.43 0.55 72.82
CA SER A 139 1.91 -0.63 73.53
C SER A 139 2.68 -0.89 74.83
N LYS A 140 4.02 -0.86 74.77
CA LYS A 140 4.88 -1.01 75.95
C LYS A 140 4.67 0.12 76.97
N GLY A 141 4.54 1.37 76.51
CA GLY A 141 4.25 2.51 77.37
C GLY A 141 2.90 2.38 78.09
N THR A 142 1.87 1.91 77.39
CA THR A 142 0.55 1.63 77.97
C THR A 142 0.62 0.52 79.02
N GLN A 143 1.38 -0.56 78.78
CA GLN A 143 1.59 -1.63 79.76
C GLN A 143 2.26 -1.12 81.05
N LEU A 144 3.31 -0.29 80.92
CA LEU A 144 3.99 0.33 82.07
C LEU A 144 3.06 1.27 82.85
N THR A 145 2.25 2.04 82.13
CA THR A 145 1.24 2.93 82.72
C THR A 145 0.20 2.12 83.50
N SER A 146 -0.32 1.04 82.92
CA SER A 146 -1.26 0.13 83.58
C SER A 146 -0.67 -0.44 84.88
N ALA A 147 0.58 -0.90 84.84
CA ALA A 147 1.25 -1.44 86.03
C ALA A 147 1.41 -0.37 87.13
N SER A 148 1.75 0.86 86.75
CA SER A 148 1.88 1.99 87.68
C SER A 148 0.52 2.36 88.30
N VAL A 149 -0.56 2.33 87.52
CA VAL A 149 -1.93 2.53 88.03
C VAL A 149 -2.31 1.46 89.06
N THR A 150 -2.01 0.18 88.79
CA THR A 150 -2.24 -0.91 89.77
C THR A 150 -1.43 -0.71 91.05
N GLN A 151 -0.18 -0.25 90.94
CA GLN A 151 0.64 0.03 92.12
C GLN A 151 0.08 1.21 92.93
N LEU A 152 -0.39 2.27 92.28
CA LEU A 152 -1.03 3.42 92.93
C LEU A 152 -2.33 3.02 93.62
N GLU A 153 -3.13 2.14 93.01
CA GLU A 153 -4.34 1.59 93.63
C GLU A 153 -4.01 0.83 94.92
N GLY A 154 -2.96 -0.01 94.91
CA GLY A 154 -2.47 -0.70 96.11
C GLY A 154 -2.04 0.26 97.21
N LEU A 155 -1.22 1.27 96.89
CA LEU A 155 -0.81 2.31 97.85
C LEU A 155 -2.00 3.07 98.43
N ALA A 156 -3.00 3.39 97.60
CA ALA A 156 -4.22 4.06 98.05
C ALA A 156 -5.03 3.19 99.02
N GLN A 157 -5.10 1.87 98.79
CA GLN A 157 -5.74 0.92 99.72
C GLN A 157 -4.98 0.83 101.06
N GLU A 158 -3.65 0.75 101.03
CA GLU A 158 -2.82 0.74 102.25
C GLU A 158 -2.97 2.03 103.06
N LEU A 159 -2.97 3.19 102.38
CA LEU A 159 -3.18 4.48 103.01
C LEU A 159 -4.58 4.56 103.65
N SER A 160 -5.61 4.14 102.93
CA SER A 160 -6.99 4.08 103.42
C SER A 160 -7.12 3.19 104.66
N GLY A 161 -6.52 1.99 104.62
CA GLY A 161 -6.45 1.07 105.75
C GLY A 161 -5.74 1.70 106.96
N SER A 162 -4.60 2.36 106.73
CA SER A 162 -3.84 3.04 107.79
C SER A 162 -4.65 4.16 108.45
N VAL A 163 -5.31 5.02 107.67
CA VAL A 163 -6.16 6.11 108.18
C VAL A 163 -7.40 5.58 108.92
N SER A 164 -7.98 4.47 108.47
CA SER A 164 -9.11 3.84 109.16
C SER A 164 -8.76 3.37 110.57
N GLY A 165 -7.51 2.96 110.83
CA GLY A 165 -7.03 2.60 112.17
C GLY A 165 -6.90 3.79 113.14
N PHE A 166 -6.88 5.02 112.63
CA PHE A 166 -6.87 6.24 113.45
C PHE A 166 -8.28 6.83 113.69
N LYS A 167 -9.32 6.30 113.06
CA LYS A 167 -10.71 6.59 113.43
C LYS A 167 -11.09 5.73 114.64
N LEU A 168 -10.85 6.28 115.84
CA LEU A 168 -11.50 5.87 117.10
C LEU A 168 -12.69 6.79 117.39
#